data_AF-A0A1V8M4V5-F1
#
_entry.id   AF-A0A1V8M4V5-F1
#
_cell.length_a   1.000
_cell.length_b   1.000
_cell.length_c   1.000
_cell.angle_alpha   90.00
_cell.angle_beta   90.00
_cell.angle_gamma   90.00
#
_symmetry.space_group_name_H-M   'P 1'
#
loop_
_entity.id
_entity.type
_entity.pdbx_description
1 polymer ?
#
loop_
_entity_poly.entity_id
_entity_poly.type
_entity_poly.pdbx_seq_one_letter_code
_entity_poly.pdbx_strand_id
1 'polypeptide(L)'
;MEEGEKMDKDMDMSDGKMNMEGGGGMGMMGGGMGGGMMLSMAHPIHLHGQQFQVLSREIEGMRQEEYKTVKDGFIDTGWKDTVLVMPGEEIVIAKPFQDYKGLFLYHCHNLEHEDLGMMRQFYIG
;
A
#
# COMPACT_ATOMS: atom_id res chain seq x y z
N MET A 1 10.43 61.23 -35.02
CA MET A 1 9.52 60.79 -33.94
C MET A 1 10.41 60.06 -32.94
N GLU A 2 11.32 60.84 -32.36
CA GLU A 2 11.43 61.18 -30.91
C GLU A 2 12.03 59.99 -30.13
N GLU A 3 13.32 59.99 -29.76
CA GLU A 3 13.95 60.66 -28.57
C GLU A 3 13.17 60.35 -27.28
N GLY A 4 13.72 59.98 -26.13
CA GLY A 4 15.05 59.80 -25.55
C GLY A 4 14.82 59.12 -24.17
N GLU A 5 15.75 58.34 -23.65
CA GLU A 5 16.67 58.73 -22.57
C GLU A 5 16.03 58.94 -21.18
N LYS A 6 16.71 58.34 -20.17
CA LYS A 6 16.75 58.64 -18.72
C LYS A 6 16.27 57.50 -17.82
N MET A 7 17.21 56.86 -17.11
CA MET A 7 17.61 57.13 -15.70
C MET A 7 16.59 56.53 -14.73
N ASP A 8 16.92 56.02 -13.55
CA ASP A 8 18.11 55.59 -12.81
C ASP A 8 17.45 55.06 -11.52
N LYS A 9 18.03 54.02 -10.88
CA LYS A 9 18.06 53.78 -9.43
C LYS A 9 16.68 53.69 -8.71
N ASP A 10 16.40 52.63 -7.97
CA ASP A 10 16.96 52.51 -6.63
C ASP A 10 17.11 51.04 -6.23
N MET A 11 18.38 50.63 -6.08
CA MET A 11 18.76 49.71 -5.03
C MET A 11 18.73 50.53 -3.73
N ASP A 12 17.86 50.16 -2.79
CA ASP A 12 18.08 50.48 -1.40
C ASP A 12 18.38 49.18 -0.64
N MET A 13 19.68 48.95 -0.47
CA MET A 13 20.20 48.13 0.61
C MET A 13 20.44 49.07 1.78
N SER A 14 19.59 49.01 2.80
CA SER A 14 19.97 49.50 4.12
C SER A 14 19.27 48.72 5.23
N ASP A 15 20.12 48.04 5.99
CA ASP A 15 20.05 47.85 7.43
C ASP A 15 18.94 46.96 8.06
N GLY A 16 19.39 45.85 8.66
CA GLY A 16 18.84 45.48 9.96
C GLY A 16 18.79 44.01 10.35
N LYS A 17 19.93 43.49 10.82
CA LYS A 17 20.07 42.52 11.93
C LYS A 17 19.68 41.05 11.71
N MET A 18 20.72 40.22 11.68
CA MET A 18 20.69 38.83 12.14
C MET A 18 20.36 38.81 13.65
N ASN A 19 19.50 37.88 14.06
CA ASN A 19 19.46 37.39 15.44
C ASN A 19 19.33 35.86 15.42
N MET A 20 20.43 35.20 15.78
CA MET A 20 20.45 33.84 16.28
C MET A 20 20.38 33.89 17.80
N GLU A 21 19.32 33.32 18.36
CA GLU A 21 19.25 32.81 19.74
C GLU A 21 18.45 31.51 19.62
N GLY A 22 18.92 30.32 19.99
CA GLY A 22 19.76 30.00 21.14
C GLY A 22 18.88 29.52 22.29
N GLY A 23 18.28 28.32 22.17
CA GLY A 23 17.45 27.74 23.22
C GLY A 23 17.43 26.22 23.15
N GLY A 24 18.30 25.58 23.94
CA GLY A 24 18.39 24.13 24.04
C GLY A 24 17.15 23.51 24.69
N GLY A 25 16.68 22.42 24.10
CA GLY A 25 15.68 21.54 24.66
C GLY A 25 15.98 20.11 24.23
N MET A 26 16.79 19.40 25.02
CA MET A 26 16.91 17.95 24.92
C MET A 26 15.60 17.32 25.38
N GLY A 27 14.67 17.14 24.44
CA GLY A 27 13.50 16.29 24.61
C GLY A 27 13.93 14.83 24.54
N MET A 28 13.98 14.18 25.70
CA MET A 28 14.11 12.73 25.81
C MET A 28 12.80 12.03 25.38
N MET A 29 12.99 10.87 24.74
CA MET A 29 12.09 9.70 24.69
C MET A 29 10.88 9.70 23.74
N GLY A 30 10.91 8.67 22.88
CA GLY A 30 9.83 8.17 22.02
C GLY A 30 10.48 7.41 20.86
N GLY A 31 11.02 6.21 21.03
CA GLY A 31 10.34 5.05 21.58
C GLY A 31 9.40 4.46 20.53
N GLY A 32 9.93 3.65 19.61
CA GLY A 32 9.15 2.69 18.82
C GLY A 32 8.76 3.09 17.39
N MET A 33 9.72 3.03 16.45
CA MET A 33 9.42 2.92 15.01
C MET A 33 9.89 1.57 14.46
N GLY A 34 9.71 0.50 15.23
CA GLY A 34 10.16 -0.87 14.86
C GLY A 34 9.05 -1.91 14.75
N GLY A 35 7.78 -1.51 14.89
CA GLY A 35 6.64 -2.45 14.93
C GLY A 35 5.72 -2.42 13.71
N GLY A 36 5.84 -1.40 12.83
CA GLY A 36 4.89 -1.18 11.73
C GLY A 36 5.16 -2.01 10.48
N MET A 37 6.38 -2.52 10.29
CA MET A 37 6.78 -3.18 9.04
C MET A 37 6.28 -4.62 8.89
N MET A 38 5.83 -5.27 9.98
CA MET A 38 5.29 -6.64 9.90
C MET A 38 3.79 -6.68 9.55
N LEU A 39 3.07 -5.56 9.60
CA LEU A 39 1.63 -5.49 9.31
C LEU A 39 1.31 -4.82 7.97
N SER A 40 2.32 -4.45 7.19
CA SER A 40 2.18 -3.65 5.96
C SER A 40 2.69 -4.38 4.71
N MET A 41 2.46 -5.69 4.60
CA MET A 41 2.86 -6.50 3.45
C MET A 41 1.62 -6.94 2.67
N ALA A 42 1.70 -6.89 1.34
CA ALA A 42 0.66 -7.47 0.49
C ALA A 42 0.82 -9.00 0.42
N HIS A 43 -0.29 -9.72 0.37
CA HIS A 43 -0.31 -11.17 0.36
C HIS A 43 -1.02 -11.67 -0.91
N PRO A 44 -0.30 -12.30 -1.86
CA PRO A 44 -0.95 -13.02 -2.95
C PRO A 44 -1.57 -14.30 -2.39
N ILE A 45 -2.88 -14.37 -2.24
CA ILE A 45 -3.59 -15.54 -1.71
C ILE A 45 -3.99 -16.44 -2.87
N HIS A 46 -3.42 -17.65 -2.89
CA HIS A 46 -3.70 -18.68 -3.88
C HIS A 46 -4.61 -19.76 -3.31
N LEU A 47 -5.60 -20.21 -4.10
CA LEU A 47 -6.53 -21.28 -3.73
C LEU A 47 -6.43 -22.41 -4.76
N HIS A 48 -6.13 -23.62 -4.29
CA HIS A 48 -6.08 -24.82 -5.14
C HIS A 48 -7.47 -25.17 -5.70
N GLY A 49 -7.50 -25.98 -6.77
CA GLY A 49 -8.73 -26.45 -7.41
C GLY A 49 -9.22 -25.50 -8.52
N GLN A 50 -10.54 -25.28 -8.58
CA GLN A 50 -11.14 -24.45 -9.63
C GLN A 50 -10.81 -22.96 -9.48
N GLN A 51 -10.82 -22.22 -10.59
CA GLN A 51 -10.67 -20.76 -10.56
C GLN A 51 -11.88 -20.09 -9.89
N PHE A 52 -11.70 -18.87 -9.40
CA PHE A 52 -12.72 -18.02 -8.78
C PHE A 52 -12.81 -16.65 -9.46
N GLN A 53 -13.86 -15.90 -9.15
CA GLN A 53 -14.01 -14.50 -9.55
C GLN A 53 -13.96 -13.59 -8.32
N VAL A 54 -13.43 -12.38 -8.47
CA VAL A 54 -13.49 -11.35 -7.43
C VAL A 54 -14.84 -10.65 -7.52
N LEU A 55 -15.54 -10.53 -6.40
CA LEU A 55 -16.86 -9.88 -6.32
C LEU A 55 -16.75 -8.44 -5.82
N SER A 56 -15.97 -8.21 -4.77
CA SER A 56 -15.75 -6.89 -4.18
C SER A 56 -14.42 -6.81 -3.44
N ARG A 57 -13.96 -5.58 -3.26
CA ARG A 57 -12.82 -5.18 -2.45
C ARG A 57 -13.24 -4.05 -1.54
N GLU A 58 -12.95 -4.16 -0.25
CA GLU A 58 -13.13 -3.09 0.72
C GLU A 58 -11.76 -2.70 1.27
N ILE A 59 -11.47 -1.40 1.29
CA ILE A 59 -10.16 -0.88 1.68
C ILE A 59 -10.37 0.12 2.81
N GLU A 60 -9.91 -0.23 4.00
CA GLU A 60 -10.10 0.60 5.18
C GLU A 60 -8.96 1.59 5.43
N GLY A 61 -9.34 2.84 5.75
CA GLY A 61 -8.45 3.85 6.34
C GLY A 61 -7.36 4.39 5.40
N MET A 62 -6.17 4.62 5.96
CA MET A 62 -5.04 5.32 5.33
C MET A 62 -4.36 4.54 4.18
N ARG A 63 -4.83 3.33 3.85
CA ARG A 63 -4.16 2.42 2.91
C ARG A 63 -4.69 2.48 1.47
N GLN A 64 -5.55 3.45 1.19
CA GLN A 64 -6.03 3.75 -0.17
C GLN A 64 -4.89 4.05 -1.16
N GLU A 65 -3.80 4.69 -0.71
CA GLU A 65 -2.66 4.99 -1.58
C GLU A 65 -1.95 3.73 -2.09
N GLU A 66 -1.86 2.69 -1.26
CA GLU A 66 -1.25 1.41 -1.65
C GLU A 66 -2.09 0.75 -2.74
N TYR A 67 -3.42 0.72 -2.59
CA TYR A 67 -4.32 0.18 -3.60
C TYR A 67 -4.28 0.94 -4.94
N LYS A 68 -4.08 2.27 -4.92
CA LYS A 68 -3.96 3.06 -6.16
C LYS A 68 -2.83 2.61 -7.07
N THR A 69 -1.81 1.94 -6.52
CA THR A 69 -0.68 1.41 -7.32
C THR A 69 -1.07 0.20 -8.17
N VAL A 70 -2.16 -0.51 -7.81
CA VAL A 70 -2.60 -1.75 -8.48
C VAL A 70 -3.97 -1.65 -9.14
N LYS A 71 -4.79 -0.64 -8.79
CA LYS A 71 -6.19 -0.50 -9.22
C LYS A 71 -6.42 -0.53 -10.74
N ASP A 72 -5.43 -0.11 -11.52
CA ASP A 72 -5.55 -0.03 -12.99
C ASP A 72 -5.14 -1.35 -13.68
N GLY A 73 -4.72 -2.36 -12.91
CA GLY A 73 -4.41 -3.70 -13.42
C GLY A 73 -5.64 -4.59 -13.60
N PHE A 74 -5.43 -5.78 -14.15
CA PHE A 74 -6.48 -6.81 -14.28
C PHE A 74 -6.71 -7.56 -12.97
N ILE A 75 -6.99 -6.83 -11.89
CA ILE A 75 -7.04 -7.38 -10.53
C ILE A 75 -8.44 -7.86 -10.10
N ASP A 76 -9.48 -7.47 -10.83
CA ASP A 76 -10.88 -7.81 -10.50
C ASP A 76 -11.59 -8.61 -11.58
N THR A 77 -11.13 -8.49 -12.82
CA THR A 77 -11.80 -9.10 -13.96
C THR A 77 -11.28 -10.49 -14.26
N GLY A 78 -12.16 -11.31 -14.83
CA GLY A 78 -11.86 -12.66 -15.28
C GLY A 78 -11.82 -13.70 -14.16
N TRP A 79 -11.43 -14.92 -14.54
CA TRP A 79 -11.21 -16.04 -13.64
C TRP A 79 -9.78 -16.05 -13.12
N LYS A 80 -9.61 -16.31 -11.83
CA LYS A 80 -8.32 -16.25 -11.12
C LYS A 80 -8.13 -17.48 -10.25
N ASP A 81 -6.89 -17.83 -9.95
CA ASP A 81 -6.53 -18.78 -8.90
C ASP A 81 -5.81 -18.11 -7.73
N THR A 82 -5.41 -16.85 -7.90
CA THR A 82 -4.60 -16.08 -6.97
C THR A 82 -5.11 -14.64 -6.95
N VAL A 83 -5.23 -14.05 -5.76
CA VAL A 83 -5.64 -12.67 -5.58
C VAL A 83 -4.66 -11.93 -4.67
N LEU A 84 -4.22 -10.75 -5.10
CA LEU A 84 -3.41 -9.87 -4.26
C LEU A 84 -4.32 -9.20 -3.23
N VAL A 85 -4.05 -9.45 -1.95
CA VAL A 85 -4.66 -8.77 -0.81
C VAL A 85 -3.68 -7.74 -0.27
N MET A 86 -4.01 -6.47 -0.43
CA MET A 86 -3.24 -5.35 0.10
C MET A 86 -3.43 -5.25 1.62
N PRO A 87 -2.51 -4.60 2.34
CA PRO A 87 -2.69 -4.35 3.76
C PRO A 87 -4.06 -3.71 4.06
N GLY A 88 -4.81 -4.27 5.02
CA GLY A 88 -6.15 -3.79 5.39
C GLY A 88 -7.22 -3.83 4.31
N GLU A 89 -6.98 -4.60 3.25
CA GLU A 89 -7.98 -4.90 2.24
C GLU A 89 -8.76 -6.17 2.65
N GLU A 90 -10.08 -6.11 2.49
CA GLU A 90 -10.95 -7.28 2.50
C GLU A 90 -11.40 -7.58 1.07
N ILE A 91 -11.36 -8.84 0.67
CA ILE A 91 -11.76 -9.28 -0.67
C ILE A 91 -12.81 -10.38 -0.56
N VAL A 92 -13.91 -10.21 -1.28
CA VAL A 92 -14.94 -11.23 -1.44
C VAL A 92 -14.75 -11.93 -2.79
N ILE A 93 -14.71 -13.26 -2.79
CA ILE A 93 -14.58 -14.09 -4.00
C ILE A 93 -15.76 -15.05 -4.18
N ALA A 94 -16.07 -15.39 -5.43
CA ALA A 94 -16.98 -16.47 -5.79
C ALA A 94 -16.18 -17.63 -6.38
N LYS A 95 -16.15 -18.77 -5.66
CA LYS A 95 -15.45 -19.99 -6.08
C LYS A 95 -16.45 -21.14 -6.28
N PRO A 96 -16.54 -21.73 -7.49
CA PRO A 96 -17.29 -22.97 -7.70
C PRO A 96 -16.56 -24.17 -7.07
N PHE A 97 -17.34 -25.16 -6.64
CA PHE A 97 -16.87 -26.43 -6.09
C PHE A 97 -17.61 -27.61 -6.75
N GLN A 98 -17.40 -27.79 -8.05
CA GLN A 98 -18.16 -28.70 -8.90
C GLN A 98 -17.31 -29.89 -9.40
N ASP A 99 -16.03 -29.68 -9.65
CA ASP A 99 -15.24 -30.66 -10.42
C ASP A 99 -14.59 -31.74 -9.55
N TYR A 100 -14.29 -31.43 -8.28
CA TYR A 100 -13.48 -32.31 -7.43
C TYR A 100 -13.89 -32.23 -5.96
N LYS A 101 -13.86 -33.38 -5.28
CA LYS A 101 -14.01 -33.53 -3.83
C LYS A 101 -12.67 -33.82 -3.18
N GLY A 102 -12.53 -33.50 -1.89
CA GLY A 102 -11.32 -33.77 -1.12
C GLY A 102 -10.79 -32.57 -0.35
N LEU A 103 -9.57 -32.70 0.15
CA LEU A 103 -8.84 -31.63 0.82
C LEU A 103 -8.07 -30.79 -0.19
N PHE A 104 -8.19 -29.48 -0.07
CA PHE A 104 -7.51 -28.48 -0.89
C PHE A 104 -6.80 -27.48 0.00
N LEU A 105 -5.75 -26.87 -0.54
CA LEU A 105 -4.98 -25.84 0.14
C LEU A 105 -5.39 -24.45 -0.32
N TYR A 106 -5.23 -23.50 0.59
CA TYR A 106 -5.04 -22.10 0.23
C TYR A 106 -3.92 -21.51 1.06
N HIS A 107 -3.13 -20.63 0.47
CA HIS A 107 -1.95 -20.09 1.11
C HIS A 107 -1.54 -18.75 0.52
N CYS A 108 -0.71 -18.02 1.27
CA CYS A 108 0.07 -16.96 0.67
C CYS A 108 1.07 -17.57 -0.30
N HIS A 109 1.19 -16.99 -1.50
CA HIS A 109 2.11 -17.42 -2.55
C HIS A 109 3.45 -16.67 -2.49
N ASN A 110 3.67 -15.86 -1.44
CA ASN A 110 5.00 -15.49 -1.01
C ASN A 110 5.58 -16.72 -0.28
N LEU A 111 6.62 -17.32 -0.86
CA LEU A 111 7.13 -18.62 -0.41
C LEU A 111 7.66 -18.57 1.03
N GLU A 112 8.27 -17.45 1.42
CA GLU A 112 8.74 -17.27 2.80
C GLU A 112 7.56 -17.27 3.78
N HIS A 113 6.43 -16.64 3.42
CA HIS A 113 5.22 -16.66 4.24
C HIS A 113 4.53 -18.04 4.23
N GLU A 114 4.53 -18.72 3.09
CA GLU A 114 4.00 -20.07 2.93
C GLU A 114 4.72 -21.05 3.87
N ASP A 115 6.05 -21.11 3.78
CA ASP A 115 6.91 -22.01 4.57
C ASP A 115 6.85 -21.71 6.06
N LEU A 116 6.59 -20.45 6.44
CA LEU A 116 6.39 -20.02 7.82
C LEU A 116 4.95 -20.23 8.33
N GLY A 117 4.08 -20.89 7.55
CA GLY A 117 2.80 -21.40 8.01
C GLY A 117 1.57 -20.55 7.63
N MET A 118 1.71 -19.62 6.67
CA MET A 118 0.58 -18.88 6.09
C MET A 118 -0.17 -19.73 5.04
N MET A 119 -0.52 -20.95 5.44
CA MET A 119 -1.20 -21.98 4.65
C MET A 119 -2.30 -22.63 5.48
N ARG A 120 -3.43 -22.94 4.86
CA ARG A 120 -4.56 -23.63 5.48
C ARG A 120 -5.22 -24.58 4.47
N GLN A 121 -6.10 -25.43 4.97
CA GLN A 121 -6.85 -26.39 4.17
C GLN A 121 -8.36 -26.15 4.28
N PHE A 122 -9.09 -26.52 3.23
CA PHE A 122 -10.55 -26.65 3.25
C PHE A 122 -10.97 -27.98 2.61
N TYR A 123 -12.16 -28.47 2.95
CA TYR A 123 -12.69 -29.74 2.47
C TYR A 123 -13.93 -29.52 1.60
N ILE A 124 -13.97 -30.16 0.43
CA ILE A 124 -15.14 -30.24 -0.45
C ILE A 124 -15.73 -31.65 -0.33
N GLY A 125 -16.99 -31.73 0.10
CA GLY A 125 -17.72 -32.97 0.40
C GLY A 125 -18.61 -33.51 -0.70
#